data_AF-A0A3N5NQS4-F1
#
_entry.id   AF-A0A3N5NQS4-F1
#
_cell.length_a   1.000
_cell.length_b   1.000
_cell.length_c   1.000
_cell.angle_alpha   90.00
_cell.angle_beta   90.00
_cell.angle_gamma   90.00
#
_symmetry.space_group_name_H-M   'P 1'
#
loop_
_entity.id
_entity.type
_entity.pdbx_description
1 polymer ?
#
loop_
_entity_poly.entity_id
_entity_poly.type
_entity_poly.pdbx_seq_one_letter_code
_entity_poly.pdbx_strand_id
1 'polypeptide(L)' 'MRDRATVAKAIREALDVVRDDGAPIDPEGELGLDSTQAMELIMEIEERLDVSIPVETLADARTFDQLCAGILRLDS' A
#
# COMPACT_ATOMS: atom_id res chain seq x y z
N MET A 1 3.16 16.37 -6.51
CA MET A 1 4.13 15.33 -6.89
C MET A 1 4.78 14.80 -5.63
N ARG A 2 4.16 13.78 -5.04
CA ARG A 2 4.78 12.99 -3.98
C ARG A 2 5.89 12.13 -4.58
N ASP A 3 7.03 12.03 -3.91
CA ASP A 3 8.11 11.15 -4.34
C ASP A 3 7.79 9.68 -3.99
N ARG A 4 8.31 8.74 -4.79
CA ARG A 4 8.18 7.28 -4.52
C ARG A 4 8.63 6.92 -3.11
N ALA A 5 9.64 7.59 -2.56
CA ALA A 5 10.13 7.36 -1.21
C ALA A 5 9.07 7.67 -0.14
N THR A 6 8.29 8.74 -0.32
CA THR A 6 7.21 9.12 0.60
C THR A 6 6.08 8.12 0.56
N VAL A 7 5.66 7.71 -0.65
CA VAL A 7 4.61 6.71 -0.84
C VAL A 7 5.03 5.35 -0.27
N ALA A 8 6.24 4.90 -0.57
CA ALA A 8 6.78 3.65 -0.05
C ALA A 8 6.87 3.65 1.48
N LYS A 9 7.28 4.78 2.08
CA LYS A 9 7.30 4.92 3.53
C LYS A 9 5.89 4.79 4.13
N ALA A 10 4.90 5.47 3.56
CA ALA A 10 3.53 5.41 4.06
C ALA A 10 2.91 4.01 3.93
N ILE A 11 3.11 3.33 2.78
CA ILE A 11 2.65 1.94 2.61
C ILE A 11 3.33 1.03 3.62
N ARG A 12 4.63 1.19 3.86
CA ARG A 12 5.37 0.36 4.83
C ARG A 12 4.86 0.56 6.26
N GLU A 13 4.58 1.80 6.66
CA GLU A 13 4.00 2.10 7.97
C GLU A 13 2.57 1.55 8.09
N ALA A 14 1.77 1.61 7.02
CA ALA A 14 0.43 1.04 7.00
C ALA A 14 0.46 -0.51 7.06
N LEU A 15 1.39 -1.15 6.34
CA LEU A 15 1.58 -2.60 6.39
C LEU A 15 2.02 -3.09 7.78
N ASP A 16 2.85 -2.33 8.49
CA ASP A 16 3.27 -2.65 9.87
C ASP A 16 2.07 -2.67 10.83
N VAL A 17 1.13 -1.73 10.65
CA VAL A 17 -0.12 -1.67 11.43
C VAL A 17 -1.05 -2.84 11.11
N VAL A 18 -1.19 -3.19 9.83
CA VAL A 18 -2.15 -4.22 9.38
C VAL A 18 -1.66 -5.65 9.64
N ARG A 19 -0.36 -5.91 9.49
CA ARG A 19 0.17 -7.27 9.61
C ARG A 19 0.49 -7.66 11.05
N ASP A 20 0.87 -6.72 11.92
CA ASP A 20 1.26 -6.96 13.32
C ASP A 20 2.21 -8.18 13.52
N ASP A 21 2.96 -8.57 12.49
CA ASP A 21 3.78 -9.78 12.45
C ASP A 21 5.27 -9.46 12.36
N GLY A 22 5.63 -8.19 12.09
CA GLY A 22 6.99 -7.72 11.92
C GLY A 22 7.74 -8.39 10.77
N ALA A 23 7.03 -9.05 9.85
CA ALA A 23 7.67 -9.78 8.76
C ALA A 23 8.30 -8.80 7.75
N PRO A 24 9.51 -9.11 7.23
CA PRO A 24 10.13 -8.27 6.21
C PRO A 24 9.24 -8.24 4.96
N ILE A 25 8.92 -7.03 4.49
CA ILE A 25 8.19 -6.82 3.24
C ILE A 25 9.15 -7.06 2.09
N ASP A 26 8.86 -8.08 1.28
CA ASP A 26 9.53 -8.30 0.01
C ASP A 26 8.91 -7.36 -1.04
N PRO A 27 9.68 -6.44 -1.63
CA PRO A 27 9.16 -5.51 -2.64
C PRO A 27 8.68 -6.20 -3.93
N GLU A 28 9.32 -7.32 -4.30
CA GLU A 28 8.99 -8.11 -5.49
C GLU A 28 8.06 -9.28 -5.17
N GLY A 29 7.94 -9.64 -3.89
CA GLY A 29 7.08 -10.70 -3.39
C GLY A 29 5.60 -10.29 -3.29
N GLU A 30 4.73 -11.31 -3.26
CA GLU A 30 3.32 -11.09 -2.97
C GLU A 30 3.14 -10.60 -1.54
N LEU A 31 2.32 -9.57 -1.35
CA LEU A 31 2.01 -9.03 -0.02
C LEU A 31 1.20 -10.01 0.83
N GLY A 32 0.64 -11.07 0.24
CA GLY A 32 -0.10 -12.12 0.96
C GLY A 32 -1.20 -11.57 1.88
N LEU A 33 -1.82 -10.45 1.50
CA LEU A 33 -2.85 -9.79 2.30
C LEU A 33 -4.18 -10.50 2.07
N ASP A 34 -4.87 -10.78 3.17
CA ASP A 34 -6.27 -11.20 3.12
C ASP A 34 -7.16 -10.02 2.71
N SER A 35 -8.39 -10.30 2.25
CA SER A 35 -9.34 -9.27 1.83
C SER A 35 -9.62 -8.21 2.90
N THR A 36 -9.60 -8.58 4.18
CA THR A 36 -9.76 -7.66 5.31
C THR A 36 -8.52 -6.78 5.47
N GLN A 37 -7.32 -7.38 5.45
CA GLN A 37 -6.05 -6.67 5.55
C GLN A 37 -5.86 -5.70 4.38
N ALA A 38 -6.26 -6.09 3.18
CA ALA A 38 -6.28 -5.22 2.00
C ALA A 38 -7.15 -3.98 2.23
N MET A 39 -8.35 -4.14 2.78
CA MET A 39 -9.26 -3.03 3.08
C MET A 39 -8.71 -2.11 4.18
N GLU A 40 -8.13 -2.67 5.24
CA GLU A 40 -7.48 -1.90 6.31
C GLU A 40 -6.26 -1.15 5.78
N LEU A 41 -5.45 -1.79 4.94
CA LEU A 41 -4.30 -1.16 4.30
C LEU A 41 -4.72 0.04 3.45
N ILE A 42 -5.82 -0.06 2.70
CA ILE A 42 -6.37 1.06 1.93
C ILE A 42 -6.67 2.23 2.87
N MET A 43 -7.48 2.01 3.90
CA MET A 43 -7.88 3.08 4.82
C MET A 43 -6.67 3.77 5.48
N GLU A 44 -5.70 2.98 5.95
CA GLU A 44 -4.49 3.50 6.59
C GLU A 44 -3.62 4.32 5.61
N ILE A 45 -3.53 3.91 4.35
CA ILE A 45 -2.80 4.66 3.31
C ILE A 45 -3.57 5.93 2.93
N GLU A 46 -4.89 5.84 2.72
CA GLU A 46 -5.74 6.98 2.38
C GLU A 46 -5.64 8.08 3.44
N GLU A 47 -5.68 7.72 4.72
CA GLU A 47 -5.53 8.66 5.83
C GLU A 47 -4.11 9.28 5.89
N ARG A 48 -3.06 8.48 5.67
CA ARG A 48 -1.66 8.97 5.72
C ARG A 48 -1.30 9.87 4.55
N LEU A 49 -1.76 9.48 3.36
CA LEU A 49 -1.40 10.14 2.13
C LEU A 49 -2.45 11.17 1.73
N ASP A 50 -3.62 11.26 2.37
CA ASP A 50 -4.73 12.12 1.97
C ASP A 50 -5.06 11.93 0.48
N VAL A 51 -5.25 10.66 0.11
CA VAL A 51 -5.59 10.22 -1.25
C VAL A 51 -6.80 9.31 -1.18
N SER A 52 -7.47 9.11 -2.31
CA SER A 52 -8.54 8.11 -2.41
C SER A 52 -8.10 7.00 -3.36
N ILE A 53 -8.00 5.77 -2.84
CA ILE A 53 -7.48 4.62 -3.56
C ILE A 53 -8.67 3.74 -3.96
N PRO A 54 -8.92 3.55 -5.26
CA PRO A 54 -9.93 2.60 -5.71
C PRO A 54 -9.54 1.19 -5.30
N VAL A 55 -10.51 0.40 -4.82
CA VAL A 55 -10.31 -1.02 -4.47
C VAL A 55 -9.69 -1.81 -5.64
N GLU A 56 -10.02 -1.45 -6.88
CA GLU A 56 -9.44 -2.05 -8.09
C GLU A 56 -7.91 -1.88 -8.16
N THR A 57 -7.39 -0.74 -7.70
CA THR A 57 -5.94 -0.47 -7.66
C THR A 57 -5.22 -1.44 -6.73
N LEU A 58 -5.83 -1.81 -5.61
CA LEU A 58 -5.26 -2.78 -4.68
C LEU A 58 -5.48 -4.22 -5.13
N ALA A 59 -6.64 -4.52 -5.74
CA ALA A 59 -6.93 -5.84 -6.30
C ALA A 59 -5.95 -6.23 -7.42
N ASP A 60 -5.50 -5.25 -8.21
CA ASP A 60 -4.47 -5.43 -9.23
C ASP A 60 -3.05 -5.39 -8.65
N ALA A 61 -2.84 -4.73 -7.50
CA ALA A 61 -1.54 -4.63 -6.84
C ALA A 61 -1.27 -5.84 -5.93
N ARG A 62 -0.63 -6.86 -6.50
CA ARG A 62 -0.21 -8.07 -5.76
C ARG A 62 1.08 -7.88 -4.98
N THR A 63 1.90 -6.91 -5.37
CA THR A 63 3.21 -6.63 -4.76
C THR A 63 3.31 -5.20 -4.24
N PHE A 64 4.22 -4.97 -3.31
CA PHE A 64 4.50 -3.65 -2.74
C PHE A 64 4.85 -2.62 -3.83
N ASP A 65 5.65 -3.02 -4.82
CA ASP A 65 6.08 -2.15 -5.90
C ASP A 65 4.91 -1.75 -6.82
N GLN A 66 3.99 -2.67 -7.10
CA GLN A 66 2.77 -2.37 -7.87
C GLN A 66 1.87 -1.39 -7.13
N LEU A 67 1.77 -1.53 -5.80
CA LEU A 67 1.00 -0.66 -4.93
C LEU A 67 1.58 0.76 -4.93
N CYS A 68 2.89 0.89 -4.78
CA CYS A 68 3.59 2.18 -4.92
C CYS A 68 3.32 2.84 -6.27
N ALA A 69 3.44 2.06 -7.36
CA ALA A 69 3.22 2.57 -8.71
C ALA A 69 1.74 2.93 -8.97
N GLY A 70 0.79 2.21 -8.36
CA GLY A 70 -0.63 2.52 -8.40
C GLY A 70 -0.92 3.89 -7.79
N ILE A 71 -0.45 4.12 -6.56
CA ILE A 71 -0.68 5.38 -5.83
C ILE A 71 0.01 6.57 -6.53
N LEU A 72 1.24 6.39 -7.02
CA LEU A 72 1.94 7.46 -7.75
C LEU A 72 1.18 7.89 -9.01
N ARG A 73 0.47 6.97 -9.68
CA ARG A 73 -0.38 7.29 -10.84
C ARG A 73 -1.66 8.05 -10.47
N LEU A 74 -2.15 7.91 -9.23
CA LEU A 74 -3.31 8.65 -8.73
C LEU A 74 -2.97 10.10 -8.36
N ASP A 75 -1.71 10.36 -7.97
CA ASP A 75 -1.19 11.69 -7.63
C ASP A 75 -0.62 12.44 -8.87
N SER A 76 -0.77 11.88 -10.07
CA SER A 76 -0.25 12.40 -11.35
C SER A 76 -1.20 13.37 -12.06
#